data_AF-A0AAE7P872-F1
#
_entry.id   AF-A0AAE7P872-F1
#
_cell.length_a   1.000
_cell.length_b   1.000
_cell.length_c   1.000
_cell.angle_alpha   90.00
_cell.angle_beta   90.00
_cell.angle_gamma   90.00
#
_symmetry.space_group_name_H-M   'P 1'
#
loop_
_entity.id
_entity.type
_entity.pdbx_description
1 polymer ?
#
loop_
_entity_poly.entity_id
_entity_poly.type
_entity_poly.pdbx_seq_one_letter_code
_entity_poly.pdbx_strand_id
1 'polypeptide(L)' 'MIKFELDDIESYKLEFGDKFYLPEREKRQNLRTGDIVKLIFGFEDDEIAQVERMWVVVSETNNGEFTGIPVF' A
#
# COMPACT_ATOMS: atom_id res chain seq x y z
N MET A 1 -12.59 -10.16 14.97
CA MET A 1 -11.20 -9.66 15.00
C MET A 1 -10.93 -9.17 13.60
N ILE A 2 -10.69 -7.87 13.40
CA ILE A 2 -10.47 -7.33 12.06
C ILE A 2 -9.09 -7.81 11.60
N LYS A 3 -9.05 -8.48 10.44
CA LYS A 3 -7.81 -8.90 9.81
C LYS A 3 -7.40 -7.82 8.83
N PHE A 4 -6.23 -7.24 9.02
CA PHE A 4 -5.64 -6.30 8.09
C PHE A 4 -4.67 -7.05 7.19
N GLU A 5 -4.83 -6.90 5.88
CA GLU A 5 -3.87 -7.38 4.91
C GLU A 5 -3.50 -6.26 3.94
N LEU A 6 -2.26 -6.31 3.47
CA LEU A 6 -1.79 -5.45 2.40
C LEU A 6 -2.18 -6.11 1.08
N ASP A 7 -3.02 -5.43 0.32
CA ASP A 7 -3.48 -5.92 -0.98
C ASP A 7 -2.38 -5.88 -2.03
N ASP A 8 -2.46 -6.80 -2.99
CA ASP A 8 -1.58 -6.81 -4.16
C ASP A 8 -1.96 -5.68 -5.13
N ILE A 9 -1.06 -4.71 -5.28
CA ILE A 9 -1.33 -3.49 -6.04
C ILE A 9 -1.49 -3.73 -7.56
N GLU A 10 -0.96 -4.85 -8.09
CA GLU A 10 -1.15 -5.22 -9.50
C GLU A 10 -2.55 -5.78 -9.73
N SER A 11 -3.04 -6.59 -8.79
CA SER A 11 -4.40 -7.13 -8.76
C SER A 11 -5.42 -5.99 -8.62
N TYR A 12 -5.13 -5.03 -7.73
CA TYR A 12 -5.95 -3.82 -7.58
C TYR A 12 -5.94 -2.96 -8.86
N LYS A 13 -4.82 -2.90 -9.60
CA LYS A 13 -4.75 -2.16 -10.88
C LYS A 13 -5.55 -2.85 -11.96
N LEU A 14 -5.55 -4.18 -12.00
CA LEU A 14 -6.35 -4.94 -12.94
C LEU A 14 -7.86 -4.71 -12.72
N GLU A 15 -8.29 -4.64 -11.46
CA GLU A 15 -9.70 -4.47 -11.09
C GLU A 15 -10.21 -3.03 -11.28
N PHE A 16 -9.41 -2.03 -10.91
CA PHE A 16 -9.84 -0.62 -10.90
C PHE A 16 -9.24 0.22 -12.03
N GLY A 17 -8.32 -0.32 -12.85
CA GLY A 17 -7.74 0.33 -14.01
C GLY A 17 -7.00 1.63 -13.67
N ASP A 18 -7.19 2.66 -14.49
CA ASP A 18 -6.53 3.97 -14.36
C ASP A 18 -7.13 4.87 -13.27
N LYS A 19 -7.99 4.32 -12.39
CA LYS A 19 -8.56 5.08 -11.27
C LYS A 19 -7.52 5.53 -10.24
N PHE A 20 -6.29 5.01 -10.32
CA PHE A 20 -5.20 5.42 -9.45
C PHE A 20 -3.83 5.32 -10.16
N TYR A 21 -2.89 6.16 -9.71
CA TYR A 21 -1.53 6.16 -10.21
C TYR A 21 -0.73 5.03 -9.55
N LEU A 22 -0.26 4.07 -10.35
CA LEU A 22 0.72 3.05 -9.94
C LEU A 22 2.11 3.44 -10.46
N PRO A 23 3.08 3.76 -9.59
CA PRO A 23 4.45 4.03 -10.03
C PRO A 23 5.07 2.81 -10.71
N GLU A 24 6.01 3.08 -11.61
CA GLU A 24 6.81 2.04 -12.27
C GLU A 24 7.48 1.12 -11.25
N ARG A 25 7.63 -0.16 -11.63
CA ARG A 25 8.19 -1.20 -10.75
C ARG A 25 9.57 -0.82 -10.21
N GLU A 26 10.43 -0.22 -11.03
CA GLU A 26 11.76 0.21 -10.62
C GLU A 26 11.71 1.22 -9.46
N LYS A 27 10.77 2.17 -9.49
CA LYS A 27 10.60 3.13 -8.39
C LYS A 27 10.10 2.45 -7.11
N ARG A 28 9.19 1.47 -7.24
CA ARG A 28 8.68 0.69 -6.09
C ARG A 28 9.74 -0.21 -5.47
N GLN A 29 10.65 -0.77 -6.27
CA GLN A 29 11.74 -1.63 -5.78
C GLN A 29 12.91 -0.85 -5.17
N ASN A 30 12.99 0.47 -5.43
CA ASN A 30 14.06 1.33 -4.95
C ASN A 30 13.58 2.36 -3.89
N LEU A 31 12.51 2.04 -3.15
CA LEU A 31 12.06 2.83 -2.01
C LEU A 31 13.17 2.91 -0.95
N ARG A 32 13.30 4.08 -0.33
CA ARG A 32 14.31 4.39 0.68
C ARG A 32 13.66 4.90 1.95
N THR A 33 14.37 4.76 3.07
CA THR A 33 13.99 5.45 4.31
C THR A 33 13.82 6.95 4.05
N GLY A 34 12.71 7.52 4.54
CA GLY A 34 12.32 8.90 4.33
C GLY A 34 11.35 9.12 3.17
N ASP A 35 11.21 8.16 2.25
CA ASP A 35 10.21 8.25 1.18
C ASP A 35 8.79 8.21 1.77
N ILE A 36 7.89 8.99 1.16
CA ILE A 36 6.46 9.00 1.50
C ILE A 36 5.72 8.16 0.46
N VAL A 37 5.03 7.11 0.93
CA VAL A 37 4.23 6.23 0.09
C VAL A 37 2.77 6.28 0.51
N LYS A 38 1.87 5.96 -0.43
CA LYS A 38 0.44 5.81 -0.15
C LYS A 38 0.10 4.33 -0.12
N LEU A 39 -0.31 3.84 1.04
CA LEU A 39 -0.80 2.48 1.21
C LEU A 39 -2.30 2.43 0.94
N ILE A 40 -2.73 1.27 0.43
CA ILE A 40 -4.14 0.91 0.24
C ILE A 40 -4.36 -0.30 1.15
N PHE A 41 -5.26 -0.15 2.13
CA PHE A 41 -5.64 -1.22 3.04
C PHE A 41 -7.02 -1.71 2.62
N GLY A 42 -7.08 -2.96 2.18
CA GLY A 42 -8.33 -3.69 2.02
C GLY A 42 -8.72 -4.33 3.35
N PHE A 43 -10.01 -4.29 3.67
CA PHE A 43 -10.57 -5.16 4.70
C PHE A 43 -11.93 -5.67 4.25
N GLU A 44 -12.08 -6.99 4.31
CA GLU A 44 -13.37 -7.66 4.23
C GLU A 44 -13.96 -7.75 5.63
N ASP A 45 -15.12 -7.11 5.82
CA ASP A 45 -16.08 -7.50 6.85
C ASP A 45 -17.17 -8.35 6.18
N ASP A 46 -17.92 -9.13 6.96
CA ASP A 46 -18.90 -10.14 6.49
C ASP A 46 -19.96 -9.59 5.51
N GLU A 47 -20.06 -8.26 5.35
CA GLU A 47 -21.01 -7.57 4.47
C GLU A 47 -20.39 -6.64 3.40
N ILE A 48 -19.16 -6.13 3.57
CA ILE A 48 -18.61 -5.07 2.69
C ILE A 48 -17.08 -5.14 2.59
N ALA A 49 -16.56 -5.11 1.36
CA ALA A 49 -15.15 -4.80 1.10
C ALA A 49 -14.93 -3.28 1.18
N GLN A 50 -14.18 -2.83 2.19
CA GLN A 50 -13.80 -1.43 2.37
C GLN A 50 -12.32 -1.23 2.05
N VAL A 51 -12.02 -0.07 1.45
CA VAL A 51 -10.66 0.32 1.07
C VAL A 51 -10.30 1.63 1.75
N GLU A 52 -9.37 1.58 2.69
CA GLU A 52 -8.75 2.77 3.27
C GLU A 52 -7.43 3.10 2.59
N ARG A 53 -7.08 4.40 2.60
CA ARG A 53 -5.82 4.89 2.02
C ARG A 53 -5.11 5.77 3.02
N MET A 54 -3.82 5.50 3.23
CA MET A 54 -3.02 6.18 4.25
C MET A 54 -1.67 6.59 3.68
N TRP A 55 -1.19 7.77 4.07
CA TRP A 55 0.18 8.19 3.79
C TRP A 55 1.10 7.68 4.88
N VAL A 56 2.24 7.13 4.46
CA VAL A 56 3.20 6.48 5.35
C VAL A 56 4.61 6.91 4.97
N VAL A 57 5.41 7.31 5.95
CA VAL A 57 6.85 7.51 5.77
C VAL A 57 7.54 6.17 5.96
N VAL A 58 8.36 5.77 4.99
CA VAL A 58 9.22 4.59 5.12
C VAL A 58 10.27 4.87 6.19
N SER A 59 10.21 4.13 7.31
CA SER A 59 11.17 4.26 8.41
C SER A 59 12.34 3.28 8.26
N GLU A 60 12.10 2.09 7.71
CA GLU A 60 13.13 1.06 7.53
C GLU A 60 12.93 0.29 6.22
N THR A 61 14.05 -0.16 5.65
CA THR A 61 14.09 -1.00 4.44
C THR A 61 14.99 -2.21 4.70
N ASN A 62 14.49 -3.43 4.53
CA ASN A 62 15.26 -4.65 4.76
C ASN A 62 14.96 -5.70 3.69
N ASN A 63 15.89 -5.92 2.75
CA ASN A 63 15.79 -6.96 1.71
C ASN A 63 14.43 -7.06 0.99
N GLY A 64 13.79 -5.93 0.70
CA GLY A 64 12.49 -5.87 0.02
C GLY A 64 11.28 -5.78 0.97
N GLU A 65 11.50 -5.87 2.27
CA GLU A 65 10.52 -5.53 3.31
C GLU A 65 10.66 -4.06 3.72
N PHE A 66 9.53 -3.42 4.02
CA PHE A 66 9.45 -2.01 4.37
C PHE A 66 8.65 -1.84 5.66
N THR A 67 9.19 -1.08 6.60
CA THR A 67 8.46 -0.60 7.78
C THR A 67 8.14 0.87 7.57
N GLY A 68 6.96 1.31 7.99
CA GLY A 68 6.59 2.70 7.88
C GLY A 68 5.70 3.21 9.01
N ILE A 69 5.71 4.54 9.17
CA ILE A 69 4.96 5.26 10.19
C ILE A 69 3.86 6.08 9.51
N PRO A 70 2.58 5.92 9.92
CA PRO A 70 1.48 6.74 9.43
C PRO A 70 1.73 8.25 9.59
N VAL A 71 1.40 9.01 8.56
CA VAL A 71 1.36 10.48 8.62
C VAL A 71 -0.10 10.91 8.79
N PHE A 72 -0.40 11.55 9.91
CA PHE A 72 -1.72 12.12 10.23
C PHE A 72 -1.85 13.56 9.73
#